data_AF-A0A7J2LQR2-F1
#
_entry.id   AF-A0A7J2LQR2-F1
#
_cell.length_a   1.000
_cell.length_b   1.000
_cell.length_c   1.000
_cell.angle_alpha   90.00
_cell.angle_beta   90.00
_cell.angle_gamma   90.00
#
_symmetry.space_group_name_H-M   'P 1'
#
loop_
_entity.id
_entity.type
_entity.pdbx_description
1 polymer ?
#
loop_
_entity_poly.entity_id
_entity_poly.type
_entity_poly.pdbx_seq_one_letter_code
_entity_poly.pdbx_strand_id
1 'polypeptide(L)'
;MRKVAIVDLPLHGGKAPAWLISRMKRLGKAIITVILKEFSYRELLRRLADPLWFQSLSYVLGYDWDSSGTTTVLTGVLREILSPDMGILVAGGKGKKALNTPNDIIRIGQIFHFSEKKIQELLRISRLVAKVDNALI
;
A
#
# COMPACT_ATOMS: atom_id res chain seq x y z
N MET A 1 -25.20 -10.64 -0.24
CA MET A 1 -24.36 -10.40 -1.43
C MET A 1 -24.50 -11.59 -2.37
N ARG A 2 -24.61 -11.37 -3.69
CA ARG A 2 -24.63 -12.46 -4.68
C ARG A 2 -23.19 -12.90 -4.94
N LYS A 3 -22.88 -14.19 -4.82
CA LYS A 3 -21.56 -14.75 -5.14
C LYS A 3 -21.34 -14.66 -6.65
N VAL A 4 -20.31 -13.91 -7.07
CA VAL A 4 -20.02 -13.66 -8.50
C VAL A 4 -18.88 -14.51 -9.05
N ALA A 5 -17.93 -14.95 -8.22
CA ALA A 5 -16.80 -15.80 -8.60
C ALA A 5 -16.19 -16.51 -7.37
N ILE A 6 -15.32 -17.49 -7.61
CA ILE A 6 -14.40 -18.12 -6.64
C ILE A 6 -12.98 -17.93 -7.16
N VAL A 7 -12.05 -17.55 -6.29
CA VAL A 7 -10.63 -17.40 -6.61
C VAL A 7 -9.84 -18.18 -5.57
N ASP A 8 -9.06 -19.15 -6.02
CA ASP A 8 -8.14 -19.90 -5.17
C ASP A 8 -6.77 -19.21 -5.15
N LEU A 9 -6.29 -18.87 -3.95
CA LEU A 9 -4.98 -18.21 -3.74
C LEU A 9 -4.09 -19.13 -2.90
N PRO A 10 -3.27 -19.99 -3.53
CA PRO A 10 -2.34 -20.85 -2.80
C PRO A 10 -1.39 -20.05 -1.90
N LEU A 11 -1.10 -20.63 -0.73
CA LEU A 11 -0.10 -20.12 0.19
C LEU A 11 1.29 -20.38 -0.38
N HIS A 12 1.88 -19.32 -0.91
CA HIS A 12 3.26 -19.33 -1.38
C HIS A 12 4.21 -19.05 -0.21
N GLY A 13 5.06 -20.01 0.11
CA GLY A 13 6.14 -19.83 1.07
C GLY A 13 7.30 -19.00 0.50
N GLY A 14 8.06 -18.34 1.36
CA GLY A 14 9.27 -17.60 0.98
C GLY A 14 9.06 -16.11 0.75
N LYS A 15 10.07 -15.47 0.16
CA LYS A 15 10.09 -14.03 -0.13
C LYS A 15 10.13 -13.82 -1.64
N ALA A 16 9.46 -12.78 -2.11
CA ALA A 16 9.62 -12.29 -3.47
C ALA A 16 11.12 -12.06 -3.77
N PRO A 17 11.66 -12.58 -4.88
CA PRO A 17 13.07 -12.42 -5.21
C PRO A 17 13.48 -10.95 -5.32
N ALA A 18 14.66 -10.59 -4.82
CA ALA A 18 15.14 -9.21 -4.82
C ALA A 18 15.21 -8.60 -6.23
N TRP A 19 15.57 -9.41 -7.24
CA TRP A 19 15.60 -8.99 -8.64
C TRP A 19 14.21 -8.60 -9.16
N LEU A 20 13.16 -9.31 -8.74
CA LEU A 20 11.78 -9.01 -9.11
C LEU A 20 11.35 -7.71 -8.45
N ILE A 21 11.57 -7.58 -7.13
CA ILE A 21 11.26 -6.37 -6.38
C ILE A 21 11.91 -5.13 -7.00
N SER A 22 13.17 -5.23 -7.44
CA SER A 22 13.87 -4.14 -8.13
C SER A 22 13.15 -3.71 -9.41
N ARG A 23 12.68 -4.66 -10.23
CA ARG A 23 11.90 -4.38 -11.44
C ARG A 23 10.52 -3.80 -11.13
N MET A 24 9.82 -4.38 -10.15
CA MET A 24 8.52 -3.88 -9.68
C MET A 24 8.62 -2.40 -9.24
N LYS A 25 9.68 -2.03 -8.50
CA LYS A 25 9.91 -0.66 -8.07
C LYS A 25 10.10 0.30 -9.25
N ARG A 26 10.93 -0.08 -10.23
CA ARG A 26 11.19 0.75 -11.41
C ARG A 26 9.91 1.01 -12.22
N LEU A 27 9.15 -0.05 -12.52
CA LEU A 27 7.92 0.06 -13.30
C LEU A 27 6.80 0.74 -12.49
N GLY A 28 6.62 0.36 -11.23
CA GLY A 28 5.61 0.96 -10.34
C GLY A 28 5.82 2.45 -10.16
N LYS A 29 7.07 2.90 -10.00
CA LYS A 29 7.41 4.32 -9.91
C LYS A 29 6.98 5.06 -11.17
N ALA A 30 7.24 4.51 -12.35
CA ALA A 30 6.85 5.11 -13.62
C ALA A 30 5.32 5.19 -13.77
N ILE A 31 4.61 4.08 -13.51
CA ILE A 31 3.14 4.03 -13.59
C ILE A 31 2.51 5.06 -12.65
N ILE A 32 2.92 5.11 -11.38
CA ILE A 32 2.35 6.05 -10.41
C ILE A 32 2.68 7.49 -10.78
N THR A 33 3.89 7.76 -11.26
CA THR A 33 4.26 9.10 -11.72
C THR A 33 3.34 9.57 -12.84
N VAL A 34 3.01 8.70 -13.81
CA VAL A 34 2.04 9.03 -14.88
C VAL A 34 0.66 9.26 -14.28
N ILE A 35 0.19 8.43 -13.35
CA ILE A 35 -1.12 8.62 -12.70
C ILE A 35 -1.19 9.98 -11.98
N LEU A 36 -0.14 10.37 -11.27
CA LEU A 36 -0.09 11.63 -10.55
C LEU A 36 -0.04 12.84 -11.50
N LYS A 37 0.68 12.74 -12.63
CA LYS A 37 0.81 13.81 -13.62
C LYS A 37 -0.44 14.01 -14.47
N GLU A 38 -1.04 12.93 -14.94
CA GLU A 38 -2.18 12.98 -15.89
C GLU A 38 -3.54 13.03 -15.18
N PHE A 39 -3.60 12.63 -13.91
CA PHE A 39 -4.84 12.62 -13.14
C PHE A 39 -4.69 13.43 -11.85
N SER A 40 -4.59 12.78 -10.68
CA SER A 40 -4.45 13.46 -9.39
C SER A 40 -4.08 12.49 -8.26
N TYR A 41 -3.70 13.03 -7.10
CA TYR A 41 -3.57 12.26 -5.86
C TYR A 41 -4.86 11.52 -5.48
N ARG A 42 -6.03 12.14 -5.70
CA ARG A 42 -7.33 11.53 -5.41
C ARG A 42 -7.62 10.35 -6.33
N GLU A 43 -7.20 10.42 -7.59
CA GLU A 43 -7.29 9.30 -8.53
C GLU A 43 -6.44 8.12 -8.05
N LEU A 44 -5.19 8.37 -7.67
CA LEU A 44 -4.30 7.33 -7.16
C LEU A 44 -4.89 6.64 -5.92
N LEU A 45 -5.39 7.40 -4.95
CA LEU A 45 -5.99 6.84 -3.74
C LEU A 45 -7.24 6.01 -4.04
N ARG A 46 -8.09 6.47 -4.98
CA ARG A 46 -9.29 5.71 -5.39
C ARG A 46 -8.93 4.39 -6.06
N ARG A 47 -7.92 4.40 -6.93
CA ARG A 47 -7.40 3.19 -7.60
C ARG A 47 -6.78 2.21 -6.60
N LEU A 48 -5.96 2.71 -5.67
CA LEU A 48 -5.36 1.87 -4.62
C LEU A 48 -6.39 1.31 -3.64
N ALA A 49 -7.52 1.98 -3.45
CA ALA A 49 -8.62 1.51 -2.61
C ALA A 49 -9.50 0.44 -3.28
N ASP A 50 -9.45 0.31 -4.61
CA ASP A 50 -10.13 -0.76 -5.35
C ASP A 50 -9.30 -2.05 -5.26
N PRO A 51 -9.81 -3.13 -4.63
CA PRO A 51 -9.06 -4.37 -4.46
C PRO A 51 -8.65 -5.02 -5.79
N LEU A 52 -9.50 -4.95 -6.81
CA LEU A 52 -9.22 -5.55 -8.11
C LEU A 52 -8.16 -4.75 -8.85
N TRP A 53 -8.20 -3.42 -8.77
CA TRP A 53 -7.16 -2.58 -9.35
C TRP A 53 -5.83 -2.76 -8.64
N PHE A 54 -5.83 -2.80 -7.30
CA PHE A 54 -4.62 -3.06 -6.50
C PHE A 54 -3.99 -4.41 -6.87
N GLN A 55 -4.79 -5.46 -6.96
CA GLN A 55 -4.33 -6.79 -7.38
C GLN A 55 -3.80 -6.77 -8.82
N SER A 56 -4.53 -6.13 -9.75
CA SER A 56 -4.11 -5.98 -11.14
C SER A 56 -2.79 -5.22 -11.27
N LEU A 57 -2.57 -4.18 -10.46
CA LEU A 57 -1.30 -3.47 -10.43
C LEU A 57 -0.16 -4.44 -10.08
N SER A 58 -0.33 -5.30 -9.10
CA SER A 58 0.69 -6.29 -8.73
C SER A 58 1.05 -7.21 -9.91
N TYR A 59 0.07 -7.60 -10.71
CA TYR A 59 0.28 -8.45 -11.90
C TYR A 59 1.00 -7.70 -13.01
N VAL A 60 0.62 -6.45 -13.26
CA VAL A 60 1.32 -5.56 -14.21
C VAL A 60 2.78 -5.37 -13.81
N LEU A 61 3.09 -5.36 -12.50
CA LEU A 61 4.46 -5.31 -12.00
C LEU A 61 5.22 -6.64 -12.10
N GLY A 62 4.58 -7.70 -12.59
CA GLY A 62 5.17 -9.02 -12.82
C GLY A 62 5.16 -9.93 -11.60
N TYR A 63 4.31 -9.67 -10.61
CA TYR A 63 4.10 -10.57 -9.46
C TYR A 63 3.03 -11.62 -9.77
N ASP A 64 3.19 -12.81 -9.20
CA ASP A 64 2.35 -13.97 -9.51
C ASP A 64 0.88 -13.76 -9.15
N TRP A 65 0.01 -14.21 -10.04
CA TRP A 65 -1.42 -13.90 -9.98
C TRP A 65 -2.16 -14.70 -8.90
N ASP A 66 -1.68 -15.88 -8.59
CA ASP A 66 -2.22 -16.81 -7.61
C ASP A 66 -1.54 -16.67 -6.23
N SER A 67 -0.73 -15.62 -6.03
CA SER A 67 0.00 -15.44 -4.78
C SER A 67 -0.83 -14.73 -3.70
N SER A 68 -1.04 -15.41 -2.57
CA SER A 68 -1.52 -14.79 -1.32
C SER A 68 -0.58 -13.71 -0.75
N GLY A 69 0.65 -13.62 -1.28
CA GLY A 69 1.63 -12.59 -0.94
C GLY A 69 1.37 -11.21 -1.58
N THR A 70 0.43 -11.11 -2.53
CA THR A 70 0.19 -9.91 -3.37
C THR A 70 0.11 -8.62 -2.56
N THR A 71 -0.80 -8.54 -1.58
CA THR A 71 -0.97 -7.34 -0.74
C THR A 71 0.30 -6.96 0.00
N THR A 72 1.06 -7.96 0.45
CA THR A 72 2.32 -7.77 1.18
C THR A 72 3.37 -7.12 0.31
N VAL A 73 3.60 -7.73 -0.85
CA VAL A 73 4.70 -7.40 -1.73
C VAL A 73 4.44 -6.06 -2.38
N LEU A 74 3.23 -5.85 -2.92
CA LEU A 74 2.87 -4.59 -3.53
C LEU A 74 2.90 -3.43 -2.53
N THR A 75 2.37 -3.60 -1.31
CA THR A 75 2.46 -2.56 -0.26
C THR A 75 3.91 -2.23 0.09
N GLY A 76 4.79 -3.24 0.16
CA GLY A 76 6.22 -3.05 0.36
C GLY A 76 6.88 -2.27 -0.79
N VAL A 77 6.55 -2.61 -2.04
CA VAL A 77 7.02 -1.89 -3.23
C VAL A 77 6.55 -0.44 -3.21
N LEU A 78 5.24 -0.19 -2.98
CA LEU A 78 4.65 1.15 -2.89
C LEU A 78 5.34 2.00 -1.83
N ARG A 79 5.56 1.45 -0.63
CA ARG A 79 6.27 2.15 0.45
C ARG A 79 7.68 2.59 0.07
N GLU A 80 8.37 1.84 -0.78
CA GLU A 80 9.74 2.15 -1.19
C GLU A 80 9.83 3.09 -2.39
N ILE A 81 8.80 3.19 -3.22
CA ILE A 81 8.81 4.06 -4.42
C ILE A 81 8.15 5.41 -4.21
N LEU A 82 7.20 5.52 -3.28
CA LEU A 82 6.53 6.77 -2.95
C LEU A 82 7.46 7.61 -2.05
N SER A 83 7.63 8.88 -2.41
CA SER A 83 8.60 9.77 -1.78
C SER A 83 8.02 11.16 -1.51
N PRO A 84 8.64 11.97 -0.64
CA PRO A 84 8.19 13.34 -0.38
C PRO A 84 8.10 14.19 -1.65
N ASP A 85 9.04 14.01 -2.59
CA ASP A 85 9.08 14.73 -3.87
C ASP A 85 7.88 14.40 -4.77
N MET A 86 7.25 13.23 -4.57
CA MET A 86 6.00 12.88 -5.24
C MET A 86 4.77 13.44 -4.53
N GLY A 87 4.91 14.10 -3.38
CA GLY A 87 3.81 14.60 -2.57
C GLY A 87 3.01 13.49 -1.84
N ILE A 88 3.53 12.27 -1.76
CA ILE A 88 2.83 11.14 -1.14
C ILE A 88 3.80 10.16 -0.48
N LEU A 89 3.41 9.63 0.69
CA LEU A 89 4.16 8.64 1.46
C LEU A 89 3.24 7.58 2.03
N VAL A 90 3.81 6.41 2.35
CA VAL A 90 3.09 5.29 2.99
C VAL A 90 3.49 5.19 4.46
N ALA A 91 2.50 5.19 5.35
CA ALA A 91 2.65 4.81 6.75
C ALA A 91 2.30 3.32 6.92
N GLY A 92 3.12 2.58 7.68
CA GLY A 92 2.85 1.17 7.97
C GLY A 92 3.35 0.19 6.90
N GLY A 93 2.89 -1.05 6.96
CA GLY A 93 3.38 -2.16 6.12
C GLY A 93 2.87 -3.48 6.66
N LYS A 94 3.54 -4.60 6.37
CA LYS A 94 3.16 -5.92 6.91
C LYS A 94 3.99 -6.34 8.12
N GLY A 95 3.39 -7.16 8.98
CA GLY A 95 4.04 -7.81 10.11
C GLY A 95 4.52 -6.79 11.14
N LYS A 96 5.75 -6.93 11.64
CA LYS A 96 6.32 -5.99 12.61
C LYS A 96 6.32 -4.53 12.14
N LYS A 97 6.40 -4.29 10.82
CA LYS A 97 6.33 -2.93 10.26
C LYS A 97 4.95 -2.29 10.39
N ALA A 98 3.87 -3.08 10.45
CA ALA A 98 2.52 -2.57 10.68
C ALA A 98 2.41 -1.89 12.05
N LEU A 99 3.12 -2.42 13.06
CA LEU A 99 3.15 -1.87 14.41
C LEU A 99 3.82 -0.50 14.49
N ASN A 100 4.65 -0.14 13.50
CA ASN A 100 5.35 1.14 13.45
C ASN A 100 4.53 2.25 12.75
N THR A 101 3.32 1.97 12.29
CA THR A 101 2.44 2.95 11.61
C THR A 101 2.30 4.28 12.39
N PRO A 102 2.14 4.29 13.73
CA PRO A 102 2.08 5.55 14.49
C PRO A 102 3.32 6.43 14.33
N ASN A 103 4.52 5.84 14.39
CA ASN A 103 5.77 6.57 14.22
C ASN A 103 5.95 7.06 12.78
N ASP A 104 5.53 6.25 11.80
CA ASP A 104 5.52 6.67 10.39
C ASP A 104 4.60 7.90 10.20
N ILE A 105 3.40 7.92 10.80
CA ILE A 105 2.47 9.06 10.74
C ILE A 105 3.10 10.34 11.30
N ILE A 106 3.76 10.28 12.46
CA ILE A 106 4.40 11.44 13.08
C ILE A 106 5.50 11.98 12.15
N ARG A 107 6.38 11.10 11.66
CA ARG A 107 7.47 11.47 10.75
C ARG A 107 6.94 12.06 9.44
N ILE A 108 5.93 11.44 8.84
CA ILE A 108 5.32 11.93 7.59
C ILE A 108 4.65 13.29 7.84
N GLY A 109 3.97 13.47 8.99
CA GLY A 109 3.38 14.73 9.40
C GLY A 109 4.42 15.86 9.50
N GLN A 110 5.62 15.56 9.99
CA GLN A 110 6.73 16.53 10.01
C GLN A 110 7.21 16.87 8.60
N ILE A 111 7.37 15.87 7.71
CA ILE A 111 7.82 16.06 6.32
C ILE A 111 6.83 16.92 5.53
N PHE A 112 5.53 16.69 5.69
CA PHE A 112 4.47 17.42 4.98
C PHE A 112 3.90 18.59 5.78
N HIS A 113 4.52 18.95 6.91
CA HIS A 113 4.10 20.06 7.78
C HIS A 113 2.62 20.03 8.19
N PHE A 114 2.11 18.84 8.52
CA PHE A 114 0.75 18.70 9.05
C PHE A 114 0.64 19.33 10.44
N SER A 115 -0.52 19.90 10.74
CA SER A 115 -0.80 20.41 12.08
C SER A 115 -0.83 19.27 13.10
N GLU A 116 -0.49 19.58 14.35
CA GLU A 116 -0.54 18.62 15.47
C GLU A 116 -1.92 17.96 15.57
N LYS A 117 -2.99 18.76 15.41
CA LYS A 117 -4.38 18.26 15.37
C LYS A 117 -4.57 17.19 14.29
N LYS A 118 -3.99 17.38 13.10
CA LYS A 118 -4.11 16.42 11.99
C LYS A 118 -3.32 15.15 12.27
N ILE A 119 -2.12 15.27 12.84
CA ILE A 119 -1.30 14.12 13.24
C ILE A 119 -2.05 13.27 14.28
N GLN A 120 -2.60 13.90 15.33
CA GLN A 120 -3.38 13.21 16.35
C GLN A 120 -4.64 12.55 15.79
N GLU A 121 -5.33 13.19 14.85
CA GLU A 121 -6.47 12.61 14.14
C GLU A 121 -6.07 11.31 13.39
N LEU A 122 -4.98 11.36 12.62
CA LEU A 122 -4.48 10.20 11.86
C LEU A 122 -4.03 9.06 12.78
N LEU A 123 -3.36 9.38 13.91
CA LEU A 123 -2.98 8.40 14.93
C LEU A 123 -4.22 7.70 15.52
N ARG A 124 -5.27 8.46 15.83
CA ARG A 124 -6.54 7.91 16.32
C ARG A 124 -7.19 7.01 15.28
N ILE A 125 -7.26 7.44 14.01
CA ILE A 125 -7.82 6.65 12.90
C ILE A 125 -7.03 5.34 12.74
N SER A 126 -5.70 5.39 12.73
CA SER A 126 -4.85 4.20 12.59
C SER A 126 -5.14 3.15 13.68
N ARG A 127 -5.26 3.57 14.95
CA ARG A 127 -5.59 2.68 16.06
C ARG A 127 -6.98 2.07 15.93
N LEU A 128 -7.97 2.88 15.53
CA LEU A 128 -9.34 2.41 15.32
C LEU A 128 -9.43 1.39 14.19
N VAL A 129 -8.79 1.65 13.05
CA VAL A 129 -8.76 0.72 11.91
C VAL A 129 -8.08 -0.58 12.31
N ALA A 130 -6.94 -0.53 13.01
CA ALA A 130 -6.26 -1.73 13.51
C ALA A 130 -7.13 -2.53 14.50
N LYS A 131 -7.93 -1.84 15.33
CA LYS A 131 -8.85 -2.50 16.25
C LYS A 131 -10.02 -3.18 15.51
N VAL A 132 -10.57 -2.53 14.48
CA VAL A 132 -11.61 -3.10 13.62
C VAL A 132 -11.08 -4.34 12.92
N ASP A 133 -9.90 -4.27 12.30
CA ASP A 133 -9.25 -5.39 11.61
C ASP A 133 -9.03 -6.60 12.54
N ASN A 134 -8.54 -6.35 13.76
CA ASN A 134 -8.33 -7.41 14.76
C ASN A 134 -9.63 -7.95 15.38
N ALA A 135 -10.72 -7.19 15.36
CA ALA A 135 -12.00 -7.60 15.95
C ALA A 135 -12.96 -8.20 14.92
N LEU A 136 -12.63 -8.13 13.63
CA LEU A 136 -13.37 -8.78 12.56
C LEU A 136 -13.10 -10.29 12.65
N ILE A 137 -14.05 -11.01 13.25
CA ILE A 137 -14.14 -12.47 13.32
C ILE A 137 -15.09 -12.94 12.23
#